data_AF-X8CR95-F1
#
_entry.id   AF-X8CR95-F1
#
_cell.length_a   1.000
_cell.length_b   1.000
_cell.length_c   1.000
_cell.angle_alpha   90.00
_cell.angle_beta   90.00
_cell.angle_gamma   90.00
#
_symmetry.space_group_name_H-M   'P 1'
#
loop_
_entity.id
_entity.type
_entity.pdbx_description
1 polymer ?
#
loop_
_entity_poly.entity_id
_entity_poly.type
_entity_poly.pdbx_seq_one_letter_code
_entity_poly.pdbx_strand_id
1 'polypeptide(L)'
;MTPVMQAASDFALVGGITFTALGIYLSVRQRRVHPLLLLCISAMSFSWIEAPYDWAMYAQFPPAIPRMPSWWPLDMTWGGLPLFVPVGYISYFVLPAVTGAALGRWVAARFNWRRPQTLLVVGLIVGFCWALFFNGFLGAKLGVFYYGRVIPGLAIREGTLHQYPLYDSLAMGIQMMLFTYLLGRTDDQGRNVIEMWAQNRSKNRVTTSILSVVAVIVIGNVLYGAVFAPHLATKLGGWVTTEPPAGELFPGVPNQPR
;
A
#
# COMPACT_ATOMS: atom_id res chain seq x y z
N MET A 1 13.32 -7.50 -19.58
CA MET A 1 12.72 -6.39 -18.80
C MET A 1 13.20 -5.07 -19.37
N THR A 2 12.36 -4.03 -19.38
CA THR A 2 12.80 -2.68 -19.76
C THR A 2 13.61 -2.05 -18.61
N PRO A 3 14.48 -1.05 -18.87
CA PRO A 3 15.25 -0.35 -17.82
C PRO A 3 14.36 0.25 -16.72
N VAL A 4 13.14 0.64 -17.09
CA VAL A 4 12.15 1.22 -16.21
C VAL A 4 11.52 0.16 -15.29
N MET A 5 11.18 -1.02 -15.82
CA MET A 5 10.71 -2.13 -15.00
C MET A 5 11.78 -2.57 -14.00
N GLN A 6 13.06 -2.54 -14.43
CA GLN A 6 14.18 -2.79 -13.54
C GLN A 6 14.29 -1.73 -12.44
N ALA A 7 14.19 -0.43 -12.78
CA ALA A 7 14.19 0.63 -11.77
C ALA A 7 13.02 0.53 -10.77
N ALA A 8 11.84 0.09 -11.22
CA ALA A 8 10.69 -0.16 -10.34
C ALA A 8 10.94 -1.36 -9.40
N SER A 9 11.54 -2.45 -9.93
CA SER A 9 11.97 -3.58 -9.11
C SER A 9 13.08 -3.20 -8.12
N ASP A 10 14.04 -2.38 -8.54
CA ASP A 10 15.12 -1.88 -7.69
C ASP A 10 14.56 -0.99 -6.58
N PHE A 11 13.60 -0.10 -6.89
CA PHE A 11 12.90 0.70 -5.88
C PHE A 11 12.17 -0.19 -4.85
N ALA A 12 11.49 -1.23 -5.32
CA ALA A 12 10.81 -2.18 -4.44
C ALA A 12 11.80 -2.91 -3.51
N LEU A 13 12.89 -3.44 -4.06
CA LEU A 13 13.86 -4.21 -3.30
C LEU A 13 14.71 -3.34 -2.38
N VAL A 14 15.33 -2.29 -2.91
CA VAL A 14 16.22 -1.40 -2.15
C VAL A 14 15.44 -0.70 -1.05
N GLY A 15 14.26 -0.14 -1.35
CA GLY A 15 13.45 0.55 -0.34
C GLY A 15 12.93 -0.42 0.72
N GLY A 16 12.40 -1.59 0.33
CA GLY A 16 11.82 -2.55 1.24
C GLY A 16 12.86 -3.15 2.18
N ILE A 17 14.03 -3.51 1.66
CA ILE A 17 15.17 -3.98 2.44
C ILE A 17 15.67 -2.87 3.37
N THR A 18 15.84 -1.65 2.87
CA THR A 18 16.35 -0.51 3.66
C THR A 18 15.42 -0.18 4.83
N PHE A 19 14.11 -0.03 4.60
CA PHE A 19 13.17 0.26 5.68
C PHE A 19 13.07 -0.87 6.70
N THR A 20 13.11 -2.13 6.24
CA THR A 20 13.12 -3.29 7.13
C THR A 20 14.39 -3.31 7.98
N ALA A 21 15.56 -3.12 7.38
CA ALA A 21 16.84 -3.07 8.09
C ALA A 21 16.89 -1.93 9.10
N LEU A 22 16.40 -0.73 8.75
CA LEU A 22 16.26 0.40 9.67
C LEU A 22 15.29 0.07 10.80
N GLY A 23 14.15 -0.56 10.50
CA GLY A 23 13.18 -1.01 11.49
C GLY A 23 13.78 -1.99 12.49
N ILE A 24 14.54 -2.98 12.01
CA ILE A 24 15.27 -3.94 12.84
C ILE A 24 16.33 -3.22 13.69
N TYR A 25 17.17 -2.39 13.08
CA TYR A 25 18.21 -1.63 13.77
C TYR A 25 17.63 -0.79 14.92
N LEU A 26 16.57 -0.03 14.65
CA LEU A 26 15.90 0.79 15.66
C LEU A 26 15.26 -0.08 16.74
N SER A 27 14.74 -1.26 16.38
CA SER A 27 14.16 -2.19 17.34
C SER A 27 15.21 -2.75 18.30
N VAL A 28 16.37 -3.15 17.77
CA VAL A 28 17.51 -3.64 18.57
C VAL A 28 18.04 -2.53 19.47
N ARG A 29 18.24 -1.32 18.93
CA ARG A 29 18.73 -0.15 19.69
C ARG A 29 17.81 0.22 20.84
N GLN A 30 16.49 0.14 20.64
CA GLN A 30 15.49 0.49 21.66
C GLN A 30 15.07 -0.69 22.53
N ARG A 31 15.56 -1.90 22.26
CA ARG A 31 15.23 -3.16 22.96
C ARG A 31 13.71 -3.45 22.98
N ARG A 32 13.00 -3.06 21.93
CA ARG A 32 11.56 -3.29 21.68
C ARG A 32 11.27 -3.19 20.18
N VAL A 33 10.15 -3.72 19.70
CA VAL A 33 9.78 -3.63 18.28
C VAL A 33 9.42 -2.18 17.93
N HIS A 34 10.18 -1.56 17.03
CA HIS A 34 9.98 -0.17 16.63
C HIS A 34 8.72 -0.01 15.75
N PRO A 35 7.97 1.10 15.85
CA PRO A 35 6.82 1.40 14.97
C PRO A 35 7.11 1.21 13.48
N LEU A 36 8.31 1.58 13.02
CA LEU A 36 8.71 1.39 11.62
C LEU A 36 8.69 -0.08 11.21
N LEU A 37 9.20 -0.98 12.06
CA LEU A 37 9.21 -2.41 11.78
C LEU A 37 7.79 -2.99 11.81
N LEU A 38 6.94 -2.54 12.73
CA LEU A 38 5.52 -2.90 12.75
C LEU A 38 4.82 -2.50 11.44
N LEU A 39 5.10 -1.31 10.91
CA LEU A 39 4.57 -0.87 9.62
C LEU A 39 5.09 -1.72 8.46
N CYS A 40 6.38 -2.07 8.44
CA CYS A 40 6.94 -2.95 7.41
C CYS A 40 6.25 -4.33 7.42
N ILE A 41 6.05 -4.90 8.60
CA ILE A 41 5.34 -6.19 8.77
C ILE A 41 3.89 -6.06 8.29
N SER A 42 3.20 -4.98 8.66
CA SER A 42 1.83 -4.71 8.22
C SER A 42 1.73 -4.58 6.70
N ALA A 43 2.59 -3.76 6.09
CA ALA A 43 2.65 -3.56 4.64
C ALA A 43 2.90 -4.88 3.89
N MET A 44 3.86 -5.67 4.36
CA MET A 44 4.16 -6.98 3.77
C MET A 44 2.98 -7.95 3.92
N SER A 45 2.19 -7.85 5.00
CA SER A 45 1.03 -8.73 5.20
C SER A 45 -0.11 -8.50 4.21
N PHE A 46 -0.19 -7.33 3.56
CA PHE A 46 -1.25 -7.06 2.57
C PHE A 46 -1.10 -7.90 1.30
N SER A 47 0.11 -8.39 1.00
CA SER A 47 0.36 -9.24 -0.17
C SER A 47 -0.49 -10.51 -0.21
N TRP A 48 -1.07 -10.90 0.93
CA TRP A 48 -1.96 -12.05 1.04
C TRP A 48 -3.33 -11.80 0.41
N ILE A 49 -3.81 -10.57 0.43
CA ILE A 49 -5.12 -10.17 -0.13
C ILE A 49 -4.98 -9.20 -1.31
N GLU A 50 -3.75 -8.95 -1.74
CA GLU A 50 -3.47 -8.05 -2.85
C GLU A 50 -4.01 -8.57 -4.17
N ALA A 51 -3.86 -9.87 -4.41
CA ALA A 51 -4.29 -10.44 -5.68
C ALA A 51 -5.81 -10.30 -5.92
N PRO A 52 -6.68 -10.52 -4.90
CA PRO A 52 -8.08 -10.13 -4.97
C PRO A 52 -8.31 -8.63 -5.20
N TYR A 53 -7.51 -7.74 -4.59
CA TYR A 53 -7.61 -6.29 -4.79
C TYR A 53 -7.32 -5.90 -6.25
N ASP A 54 -6.19 -6.34 -6.79
CA ASP A 54 -5.81 -6.12 -8.19
C ASP A 54 -6.88 -6.64 -9.15
N TRP A 55 -7.39 -7.85 -8.86
CA TRP A 55 -8.47 -8.44 -9.63
C TRP A 55 -9.73 -7.57 -9.59
N ALA A 56 -10.13 -7.06 -8.42
CA ALA A 56 -11.30 -6.18 -8.29
C ALA A 56 -11.12 -4.86 -9.04
N MET A 57 -9.89 -4.37 -9.12
CA MET A 57 -9.53 -3.14 -9.79
C MET A 57 -9.30 -3.28 -11.29
N TYR A 58 -9.36 -4.50 -11.85
CA TYR A 58 -8.94 -4.82 -13.22
C TYR A 58 -7.47 -4.44 -13.51
N ALA A 59 -6.60 -4.50 -12.50
CA ALA A 59 -5.17 -4.26 -12.68
C ALA A 59 -4.52 -5.47 -13.36
N GLN A 60 -3.74 -5.21 -14.41
CA GLN A 60 -2.96 -6.21 -15.12
C GLN A 60 -1.51 -5.79 -15.21
N PHE A 61 -0.61 -6.76 -15.13
CA PHE A 61 0.83 -6.54 -15.11
C PHE A 61 1.51 -7.19 -16.32
N PRO A 62 2.65 -6.65 -16.80
CA PRO A 62 3.44 -7.22 -17.89
C PRO A 62 3.81 -8.69 -17.68
N PRO A 63 3.68 -9.56 -18.70
CA PRO A 63 4.02 -10.98 -18.58
C PRO A 63 5.51 -11.23 -18.31
N ALA A 64 6.37 -10.27 -18.67
CA ALA A 64 7.82 -10.35 -18.44
C ALA A 64 8.24 -10.22 -16.96
N ILE A 65 7.31 -9.88 -16.06
CA ILE A 65 7.58 -9.80 -14.62
C ILE A 65 7.46 -11.19 -13.98
N PRO A 66 8.45 -11.63 -13.18
CA PRO A 66 8.36 -12.87 -12.42
C PRO A 66 7.10 -12.89 -11.54
N ARG A 67 6.38 -14.01 -11.57
CA ARG A 67 5.15 -14.21 -10.81
C ARG A 67 5.40 -14.96 -9.51
N MET A 68 4.48 -14.79 -8.58
CA MET A 68 4.39 -15.66 -7.42
C MET A 68 4.21 -17.12 -7.86
N PRO A 69 4.72 -18.09 -7.08
CA PRO A 69 4.46 -19.50 -7.33
C PRO A 69 2.97 -19.82 -7.31
N SER A 70 2.54 -20.85 -8.04
CA SER A 70 1.13 -21.25 -8.14
C SER A 70 0.48 -21.68 -6.82
N TRP A 71 1.28 -22.01 -5.79
CA TRP A 71 0.78 -22.31 -4.45
C TRP A 71 0.51 -21.06 -3.62
N TRP A 72 0.85 -19.86 -4.12
CA TRP A 72 0.66 -18.62 -3.37
C TRP A 72 -0.83 -18.40 -3.08
N PRO A 73 -1.19 -18.07 -1.82
CA PRO A 73 -2.57 -17.90 -1.42
C PRO A 73 -3.27 -16.80 -2.23
N LEU A 74 -4.52 -17.08 -2.63
CA LEU A 74 -5.42 -16.14 -3.29
C LEU A 74 -4.85 -15.54 -4.59
N ASP A 75 -4.06 -16.30 -5.38
CA ASP A 75 -3.53 -15.87 -6.69
C ASP A 75 -4.64 -15.67 -7.74
N MET A 76 -5.47 -14.65 -7.51
CA MET A 76 -6.65 -14.27 -8.29
C MET A 76 -6.34 -13.15 -9.28
N THR A 77 -5.16 -12.51 -9.18
CA THR A 77 -4.70 -11.50 -10.12
C THR A 77 -4.64 -12.10 -11.52
N TRP A 78 -5.10 -11.34 -12.51
CA TRP A 78 -5.05 -11.77 -13.89
C TRP A 78 -3.58 -11.91 -14.36
N GLY A 79 -3.15 -13.15 -14.62
CA GLY A 79 -1.75 -13.46 -14.95
C GLY A 79 -0.83 -13.62 -13.74
N GLY A 80 -1.38 -13.72 -12.53
CA GLY A 80 -0.67 -13.97 -11.27
C GLY A 80 -0.05 -12.73 -10.63
N LEU A 81 0.12 -12.73 -9.30
CA LEU A 81 0.71 -11.60 -8.58
C LEU A 81 2.21 -11.46 -8.88
N PRO A 82 2.75 -10.25 -9.13
CA PRO A 82 4.20 -10.06 -9.26
C PRO A 82 4.98 -10.48 -8.00
N LEU A 83 6.09 -11.19 -8.19
CA LEU A 83 6.90 -11.76 -7.10
C LEU A 83 7.42 -10.71 -6.10
N PHE A 84 7.71 -9.50 -6.58
CA PHE A 84 8.26 -8.44 -5.75
C PHE A 84 7.21 -7.64 -4.95
N VAL A 85 5.92 -7.93 -5.11
CA VAL A 85 4.84 -7.20 -4.40
C VAL A 85 5.04 -7.15 -2.88
N PRO A 86 5.32 -8.24 -2.14
CA PRO A 86 5.43 -8.18 -0.68
C PRO A 86 6.52 -7.23 -0.19
N VAL A 87 7.67 -7.21 -0.87
CA VAL A 87 8.80 -6.34 -0.52
C VAL A 87 8.56 -4.92 -1.05
N GLY A 88 8.01 -4.79 -2.25
CA GLY A 88 7.66 -3.51 -2.87
C GLY A 88 6.59 -2.75 -2.10
N TYR A 89 5.68 -3.46 -1.43
CA TYR A 89 4.67 -2.88 -0.56
C TYR A 89 5.28 -2.15 0.63
N ILE A 90 6.41 -2.64 1.14
CA ILE A 90 7.15 -1.92 2.17
C ILE A 90 7.62 -0.58 1.62
N SER A 91 8.30 -0.55 0.46
CA SER A 91 8.72 0.72 -0.17
C SER A 91 7.54 1.64 -0.45
N TYR A 92 6.48 1.10 -1.06
CA TYR A 92 5.33 1.85 -1.52
C TYR A 92 4.53 2.48 -0.38
N PHE A 93 4.39 1.78 0.74
CA PHE A 93 3.60 2.27 1.87
C PHE A 93 4.42 2.95 2.97
N VAL A 94 5.64 2.47 3.24
CA VAL A 94 6.44 3.01 4.35
C VAL A 94 7.06 4.36 3.97
N LEU A 95 7.51 4.54 2.73
CA LEU A 95 8.08 5.82 2.28
C LEU A 95 7.13 7.02 2.44
N PRO A 96 5.90 6.99 1.88
CA PRO A 96 4.94 8.07 2.09
C PRO A 96 4.49 8.17 3.56
N ALA A 97 4.41 7.07 4.32
CA ALA A 97 4.06 7.14 5.74
C ALA A 97 5.13 7.84 6.58
N VAL A 98 6.42 7.57 6.33
CA VAL A 98 7.54 8.28 6.99
C VAL A 98 7.52 9.76 6.63
N THR A 99 7.30 10.07 5.34
CA THR A 99 7.19 11.45 4.83
C THR A 99 6.00 12.18 5.48
N GLY A 100 4.83 11.56 5.47
CA GLY A 100 3.61 12.09 6.08
C GLY A 100 3.73 12.25 7.59
N ALA A 101 4.41 11.35 8.28
CA ALA A 101 4.63 11.46 9.73
C ALA A 101 5.59 12.61 10.07
N ALA A 102 6.65 12.80 9.28
CA ALA A 102 7.57 13.92 9.44
C ALA A 102 6.86 15.25 9.17
N LEU A 103 6.18 15.36 8.02
CA LEU A 103 5.44 16.55 7.61
C LEU A 103 4.32 16.87 8.59
N GLY A 104 3.52 15.89 8.99
CA GLY A 104 2.40 16.08 9.91
C GLY A 104 2.84 16.51 11.31
N ARG A 105 3.98 16.03 11.81
CA ARG A 105 4.59 16.54 13.05
C ARG A 105 5.05 18.00 12.89
N TRP A 106 5.67 18.33 11.77
CA TRP A 106 6.12 19.68 11.47
C TRP A 106 4.95 20.66 11.37
N VAL A 107 3.89 20.33 10.61
CA VAL A 107 2.67 21.14 10.50
C VAL A 107 2.02 21.33 11.87
N ALA A 108 1.85 20.24 12.63
CA ALA A 108 1.24 20.31 13.96
C ALA A 108 2.02 21.25 14.90
N ALA A 109 3.35 21.18 14.90
CA ALA A 109 4.19 22.06 15.70
C ALA A 109 4.17 23.51 15.19
N ARG A 110 4.25 23.72 13.87
CA ARG A 110 4.31 25.04 13.25
C ARG A 110 3.06 25.88 13.47
N PHE A 111 1.89 25.24 13.49
CA PHE A 111 0.59 25.90 13.63
C PHE A 111 -0.09 25.64 14.98
N ASN A 112 0.58 24.96 15.91
CA ASN A 112 0.03 24.56 17.20
C ASN A 112 -1.30 23.77 17.07
N TRP A 113 -1.39 22.92 16.05
CA TRP A 113 -2.58 22.11 15.77
C TRP A 113 -2.58 20.79 16.55
N ARG A 114 -3.76 20.20 16.70
CA ARG A 114 -3.91 18.89 17.34
C ARG A 114 -3.25 17.79 16.50
N ARG A 115 -2.09 17.33 16.96
CA ARG A 115 -1.25 16.33 16.30
C ARG A 115 -2.00 15.09 15.77
N PRO A 116 -2.94 14.45 16.49
CA PRO A 116 -3.68 13.30 15.95
C PRO A 116 -4.41 13.59 14.63
N GLN A 117 -5.21 14.68 14.60
CA GLN A 117 -6.00 15.05 13.43
C GLN A 117 -5.10 15.53 12.29
N THR A 118 -4.05 16.31 12.60
CA THR A 118 -3.07 16.75 11.61
C THR A 118 -2.35 15.58 10.94
N LEU A 119 -1.94 14.56 11.70
CA LEU A 119 -1.30 13.37 11.12
C LEU A 119 -2.24 12.60 10.20
N LEU A 120 -3.52 12.47 10.55
CA LEU A 120 -4.50 11.80 9.70
C LEU A 120 -4.69 12.57 8.39
N VAL A 121 -4.94 13.88 8.47
CA VAL A 121 -5.18 14.73 7.28
C VAL A 121 -3.93 14.76 6.38
N VAL A 122 -2.75 14.99 6.95
CA VAL A 122 -1.50 15.02 6.18
C VAL A 122 -1.21 13.64 5.57
N GLY A 123 -1.42 12.56 6.32
CA GLY A 123 -1.24 11.20 5.82
C GLY A 123 -2.17 10.87 4.64
N LEU A 124 -3.43 11.31 4.71
CA LEU A 124 -4.38 11.16 3.61
C LEU A 124 -3.92 11.91 2.36
N ILE A 125 -3.54 13.18 2.50
CA ILE A 125 -3.08 14.01 1.37
C ILE A 125 -1.81 13.44 0.76
N VAL A 126 -0.80 13.13 1.59
CA VAL A 126 0.47 12.58 1.11
C VAL A 126 0.25 11.23 0.43
N GLY A 127 -0.58 10.36 1.02
CA GLY A 127 -0.89 9.06 0.43
C GLY A 127 -1.66 9.15 -0.88
N PHE A 128 -2.66 10.03 -0.95
CA PHE A 128 -3.41 10.29 -2.18
C PHE A 128 -2.50 10.80 -3.29
N CYS A 129 -1.68 11.82 -3.00
CA CYS A 129 -0.73 12.36 -3.97
C CYS A 129 0.31 11.31 -4.38
N TRP A 130 0.84 10.54 -3.42
CA TRP A 130 1.78 9.46 -3.69
C TRP A 130 1.19 8.44 -4.66
N ALA A 131 0.00 7.92 -4.38
CA ALA A 131 -0.67 6.97 -5.25
C ALA A 131 -0.98 7.57 -6.63
N LEU A 132 -1.47 8.81 -6.68
CA LEU A 132 -1.78 9.47 -7.94
C LEU A 132 -0.55 9.65 -8.82
N PHE A 133 0.56 10.13 -8.27
CA PHE A 133 1.80 10.34 -9.02
C PHE A 133 2.53 9.03 -9.32
N PHE A 134 2.63 8.14 -8.35
CA PHE A 134 3.37 6.88 -8.49
C PHE A 134 2.61 5.88 -9.36
N ASN A 135 1.31 5.67 -9.15
CA ASN A 135 0.51 4.72 -9.94
C ASN A 135 -0.03 5.39 -11.20
N GLY A 136 -0.69 6.54 -11.04
CA GLY A 136 -1.39 7.21 -12.13
C GLY A 136 -0.47 7.83 -13.18
N PHE A 137 0.62 8.48 -12.78
CA PHE A 137 1.52 9.12 -13.75
C PHE A 137 2.71 8.26 -14.10
N LEU A 138 3.50 7.82 -13.11
CA LEU A 138 4.68 6.99 -13.33
C LEU A 138 4.26 5.59 -13.78
N GLY A 139 3.57 4.81 -12.95
CA GLY A 139 3.19 3.42 -13.24
C GLY A 139 2.49 3.24 -14.58
N ALA A 140 1.47 4.05 -14.85
CA ALA A 140 0.72 3.99 -16.12
C ALA A 140 1.56 4.42 -17.33
N LYS A 141 2.43 5.45 -17.25
CA LYS A 141 3.29 5.82 -18.40
C LYS A 141 4.44 4.85 -18.62
N LEU A 142 4.89 4.20 -17.55
CA LEU A 142 6.04 3.32 -17.52
C LEU A 142 5.67 1.86 -17.84
N GLY A 143 4.37 1.56 -17.96
CA GLY A 143 3.86 0.24 -18.32
C GLY A 143 4.08 -0.81 -17.24
N VAL A 144 4.16 -0.41 -15.97
CA VAL A 144 4.35 -1.35 -14.84
C VAL A 144 3.05 -2.13 -14.58
N PHE A 145 1.91 -1.49 -14.82
CA PHE A 145 0.59 -2.11 -14.88
C PHE A 145 -0.38 -1.19 -15.62
N TYR A 146 -1.49 -1.76 -16.10
CA TYR A 146 -2.60 -1.04 -16.70
C TYR A 146 -3.92 -1.48 -16.08
N TYR A 147 -4.89 -0.56 -16.03
CA TYR A 147 -6.25 -0.86 -15.60
C TYR A 147 -7.10 -1.22 -16.82
N GLY A 148 -7.61 -2.45 -16.87
CA GLY A 148 -8.46 -2.94 -17.95
C GLY A 148 -9.85 -2.32 -17.95
N ARG A 149 -10.36 -1.90 -16.79
CA ARG A 149 -11.63 -1.20 -16.67
C ARG A 149 -11.61 -0.19 -15.53
N VAL A 150 -12.39 0.88 -15.67
CA VAL A 150 -12.62 1.88 -14.61
C VAL A 150 -14.10 2.27 -14.53
N ILE A 151 -14.49 2.85 -13.39
CA ILE A 151 -15.83 3.42 -13.21
C ILE A 151 -15.90 4.75 -13.98
N PRO A 152 -16.90 4.95 -14.86
CA PRO A 152 -17.07 6.21 -15.60
C PRO A 152 -17.22 7.42 -14.67
N GLY A 153 -16.54 8.51 -15.00
CA GLY A 153 -16.53 9.76 -14.23
C GLY A 153 -15.68 9.75 -12.95
N LEU A 154 -15.06 8.63 -12.59
CA LEU A 154 -14.21 8.49 -11.39
C LEU A 154 -12.75 8.14 -11.71
N ALA A 155 -12.32 8.34 -12.96
CA ALA A 155 -10.96 8.10 -13.40
C ALA A 155 -10.40 9.27 -14.22
N ILE A 156 -9.07 9.33 -14.31
CA ILE A 156 -8.38 10.24 -15.23
C ILE A 156 -8.02 9.51 -16.51
N ARG A 157 -8.11 10.19 -17.65
CA ARG A 157 -7.84 9.63 -18.99
C ARG A 157 -8.67 8.37 -19.28
N GLU A 158 -9.93 8.41 -18.89
CA GLU A 158 -10.92 7.36 -19.15
C GLU A 158 -10.93 6.94 -20.61
N GLY A 159 -11.02 5.63 -20.86
CA GLY A 159 -11.07 5.08 -22.21
C GLY A 159 -9.73 5.10 -22.95
N THR A 160 -8.62 5.40 -22.26
CA THR A 160 -7.27 5.31 -22.81
C THR A 160 -6.49 4.17 -22.17
N LEU A 161 -5.40 3.72 -22.80
CA LEU A 161 -4.47 2.74 -22.23
C LEU A 161 -3.95 3.18 -20.85
N HIS A 162 -3.81 4.49 -20.63
CA HIS A 162 -3.31 5.06 -19.40
C HIS A 162 -4.42 5.55 -18.46
N GLN A 163 -5.63 5.02 -18.58
CA GLN A 163 -6.68 5.34 -17.62
C GLN A 163 -6.25 5.00 -16.20
N TYR A 164 -6.61 5.85 -15.23
CA TYR A 164 -6.25 5.65 -13.83
C TYR A 164 -7.44 5.96 -12.91
N PRO A 165 -7.87 5.01 -12.06
CA PRO A 165 -8.98 5.20 -11.14
C PRO A 165 -8.60 6.12 -9.98
N LEU A 166 -9.26 7.28 -9.86
CA LEU A 166 -9.01 8.22 -8.74
C LEU A 166 -9.41 7.62 -7.38
N TYR A 167 -10.37 6.70 -7.39
CA TYR A 167 -10.80 5.96 -6.21
C TYR A 167 -9.69 5.03 -5.67
N ASP A 168 -8.74 4.58 -6.50
CA ASP A 168 -7.54 3.87 -6.03
C ASP A 168 -6.64 4.78 -5.21
N SER A 169 -6.37 6.00 -5.70
CA SER A 169 -5.59 6.99 -4.96
C SER A 169 -6.22 7.32 -3.61
N LEU A 170 -7.56 7.38 -3.56
CA LEU A 170 -8.27 7.61 -2.29
C LEU A 170 -8.14 6.41 -1.34
N ALA A 171 -8.32 5.18 -1.84
CA ALA A 171 -8.15 3.95 -1.06
C ALA A 171 -6.73 3.87 -0.47
N MET A 172 -5.71 4.09 -1.29
CA MET A 172 -4.32 4.13 -0.86
C MET A 172 -4.05 5.29 0.12
N GLY A 173 -4.66 6.46 -0.11
CA GLY A 173 -4.61 7.59 0.80
C GLY A 173 -5.15 7.26 2.20
N ILE A 174 -6.26 6.51 2.29
CA ILE A 174 -6.83 6.05 3.56
C ILE A 174 -5.89 5.08 4.28
N GLN A 175 -5.25 4.16 3.55
CA GLN A 175 -4.25 3.26 4.13
C GLN A 175 -3.06 4.05 4.70
N MET A 176 -2.60 5.07 3.96
CA MET A 176 -1.49 5.94 4.36
C MET A 176 -1.83 6.89 5.50
N MET A 177 -3.08 7.32 5.60
CA MET A 177 -3.61 8.06 6.74
C MET A 177 -3.38 7.28 8.04
N LEU A 178 -3.74 5.98 8.06
CA LEU A 178 -3.52 5.14 9.24
C LEU A 178 -2.02 4.96 9.54
N PHE A 179 -1.21 4.62 8.54
CA PHE A 179 0.23 4.38 8.75
C PHE A 179 0.95 5.63 9.23
N THR A 180 0.62 6.79 8.65
CA THR A 180 1.13 8.09 9.09
C THR A 180 0.74 8.37 10.54
N TYR A 181 -0.49 8.06 10.93
CA TYR A 181 -0.93 8.20 12.31
C TYR A 181 -0.18 7.26 13.26
N LEU A 182 -0.09 5.97 12.93
CA LEU A 182 0.59 4.97 13.78
C LEU A 182 2.09 5.26 13.93
N LEU A 183 2.75 5.77 12.88
CA LEU A 183 4.17 6.13 12.95
C LEU A 183 4.39 7.51 13.58
N GLY A 184 3.48 8.45 13.32
CA GLY A 184 3.60 9.85 13.72
C GLY A 184 3.13 10.11 15.15
N ARG A 185 2.17 9.34 15.67
CA ARG A 185 1.62 9.48 17.01
C ARG A 185 2.36 8.57 17.97
N THR A 186 3.44 9.12 18.53
CA THR A 186 4.22 8.48 19.58
C THR A 186 4.05 9.18 20.91
N ASP A 187 4.31 8.47 22.01
CA ASP A 187 4.52 9.07 23.33
C ASP A 187 5.97 9.52 23.53
N ASP A 188 6.31 9.96 24.75
CA ASP A 188 7.63 10.46 25.13
C ASP A 188 8.71 9.37 25.08
N GLN A 189 8.31 8.10 25.13
CA GLN A 189 9.20 6.95 24.97
C GLN A 189 9.32 6.53 23.50
N GLY A 190 8.63 7.19 22.57
CA GLY A 190 8.60 6.83 21.15
C GLY A 190 7.70 5.63 20.83
N ARG A 191 6.82 5.21 21.76
CA ARG A 191 5.84 4.12 21.54
C ARG A 191 4.64 4.62 20.76
N ASN A 192 4.22 3.86 19.76
CA ASN A 192 2.96 4.13 19.09
C ASN A 192 1.76 3.59 19.88
N VAL A 193 0.56 3.86 19.36
CA VAL A 193 -0.71 3.49 20.00
C VAL A 193 -0.86 1.98 20.20
N ILE A 194 -0.36 1.18 19.26
CA ILE A 194 -0.40 -0.29 19.32
C ILE A 194 0.52 -0.81 20.43
N GLU A 195 1.74 -0.28 20.52
CA GLU A 195 2.70 -0.66 21.55
C GLU A 195 2.20 -0.27 22.95
N MET A 196 1.65 0.95 23.09
CA MET A 196 1.06 1.40 24.34
C MET A 196 -0.08 0.48 24.77
N TRP A 197 -0.94 0.06 23.85
CA TRP A 197 -2.00 -0.91 24.11
C TRP A 197 -1.42 -2.27 24.53
N ALA A 198 -0.46 -2.81 23.79
CA ALA A 198 0.13 -4.12 24.07
C ALA A 198 0.81 -4.16 25.45
N GLN A 199 1.50 -3.09 25.84
CA GLN A 199 2.17 -2.97 27.14
C GLN A 199 1.20 -2.76 28.31
N ASN A 200 -0.01 -2.26 28.04
CA ASN A 200 -1.09 -2.24 29.01
C ASN A 200 -1.72 -3.64 29.20
N ARG A 201 -1.62 -4.52 28.20
CA ARG A 201 -2.12 -5.90 28.27
C ARG A 201 -1.11 -6.90 28.86
N SER A 202 0.19 -6.66 28.70
CA SER A 202 1.22 -7.51 29.27
C SER A 202 2.44 -6.71 29.71
N LYS A 203 3.07 -7.13 30.81
CA LYS A 203 4.38 -6.61 31.25
C LYS A 203 5.54 -7.44 30.69
N ASN A 204 5.28 -8.62 30.12
CA ASN A 204 6.28 -9.45 29.47
C ASN A 204 6.62 -8.88 28.09
N ARG A 205 7.92 -8.65 27.83
CA ARG A 205 8.44 -8.06 26.58
C ARG A 205 8.14 -8.91 25.35
N VAL A 206 8.24 -10.23 25.47
CA VAL A 206 7.96 -11.16 24.37
C VAL A 206 6.49 -11.09 24.01
N THR A 207 5.61 -11.23 25.00
CA THR A 207 4.16 -11.12 24.82
C THR A 207 3.76 -9.75 24.24
N THR A 208 4.35 -8.66 24.73
CA THR A 208 4.09 -7.30 24.21
C THR A 208 4.47 -7.19 22.74
N SER A 209 5.61 -7.75 22.35
CA SER A 209 6.07 -7.76 20.96
C SER A 209 5.12 -8.57 20.06
N ILE A 210 4.74 -9.77 20.50
CA ILE A 210 3.78 -10.62 19.77
C ILE A 210 2.44 -9.92 19.62
N LEU A 211 1.89 -9.35 20.70
CA LEU A 211 0.63 -8.61 20.66
C LEU A 211 0.70 -7.42 19.71
N SER A 212 1.83 -6.70 19.68
CA SER A 212 2.00 -5.55 18.77
C SER A 212 2.04 -5.99 17.30
N VAL A 213 2.74 -7.08 17.00
CA VAL A 213 2.81 -7.67 15.65
C VAL A 213 1.45 -8.17 15.20
N VAL A 214 0.75 -8.95 16.03
CA VAL A 214 -0.59 -9.44 15.71
C VAL A 214 -1.56 -8.27 15.51
N ALA A 215 -1.54 -7.27 16.40
CA ALA A 215 -2.41 -6.12 16.29
C ALA A 215 -2.17 -5.30 15.02
N VAL A 216 -0.91 -5.04 14.62
CA VAL A 216 -0.64 -4.26 13.40
C VAL A 216 -1.01 -5.02 12.12
N ILE A 217 -0.87 -6.36 12.13
CA ILE A 217 -1.33 -7.22 11.03
C ILE A 217 -2.86 -7.16 10.94
N VAL A 218 -3.57 -7.39 12.06
CA VAL A 218 -5.04 -7.40 12.08
C VAL A 218 -5.61 -6.04 11.69
N ILE A 219 -5.17 -4.95 12.34
CA ILE A 219 -5.65 -3.60 12.06
C ILE A 219 -5.35 -3.22 10.61
N GLY A 220 -4.13 -3.53 10.14
CA GLY A 220 -3.72 -3.26 8.76
C GLY A 220 -4.61 -3.97 7.76
N ASN A 221 -4.82 -5.29 7.91
CA ASN A 221 -5.63 -6.08 6.98
C ASN A 221 -7.12 -5.76 7.07
N VAL A 222 -7.64 -5.41 8.26
CA VAL A 222 -9.03 -4.95 8.39
C VAL A 222 -9.22 -3.64 7.63
N LEU A 223 -8.29 -2.69 7.75
CA LEU A 223 -8.36 -1.45 6.98
C LEU A 223 -8.19 -1.72 5.48
N TYR A 224 -7.24 -2.57 5.10
CA TYR A 224 -7.02 -2.92 3.70
C TYR A 224 -8.26 -3.59 3.09
N GLY A 225 -8.89 -4.50 3.83
CA GLY A 225 -10.17 -5.10 3.48
C GLY A 225 -11.31 -4.08 3.37
N ALA A 226 -11.33 -3.07 4.25
CA ALA A 226 -12.33 -2.01 4.21
C ALA A 226 -12.17 -1.09 2.99
N VAL A 227 -10.95 -0.83 2.52
CA VAL A 227 -10.72 -0.06 1.29
C VAL A 227 -10.91 -0.94 0.04
N PHE A 228 -10.63 -2.24 0.13
CA PHE A 228 -10.89 -3.23 -0.92
C PHE A 228 -12.39 -3.44 -1.19
N ALA A 229 -13.21 -3.55 -0.14
CA ALA A 229 -14.60 -4.01 -0.26
C ALA A 229 -15.47 -3.15 -1.20
N PRO A 230 -15.38 -1.80 -1.22
CA PRO A 230 -16.07 -0.98 -2.21
C PRO A 230 -15.71 -1.34 -3.64
N HIS A 231 -14.44 -1.61 -3.94
CA HIS A 231 -14.00 -1.98 -5.29
C HIS A 231 -14.58 -3.33 -5.72
N LEU A 232 -14.55 -4.31 -4.82
CA LEU A 232 -15.20 -5.61 -5.06
C LEU A 232 -16.70 -5.44 -5.32
N ALA A 233 -17.40 -4.64 -4.51
CA ALA A 233 -18.83 -4.37 -4.68
C ALA A 233 -19.12 -3.70 -6.02
N THR A 234 -18.34 -2.70 -6.43
CA THR A 234 -18.52 -2.01 -7.72
C THR A 234 -18.25 -2.92 -8.92
N LYS A 235 -17.27 -3.83 -8.81
CA LYS A 235 -16.99 -4.83 -9.83
C LYS A 235 -18.15 -5.83 -9.96
N LEU A 236 -18.56 -6.44 -8.85
CA LEU A 236 -19.66 -7.40 -8.85
C LEU A 236 -21.01 -6.77 -9.24
N GLY A 237 -21.19 -5.48 -8.94
CA GLY A 237 -22.34 -4.68 -9.38
C GLY A 237 -22.31 -4.29 -10.86
N GLY A 238 -21.23 -4.59 -11.59
CA GLY A 238 -21.10 -4.26 -13.02
C GLY A 238 -20.93 -2.77 -13.30
N TRP A 239 -20.45 -1.97 -12.35
CA TRP A 239 -20.30 -0.52 -12.49
C TRP A 239 -18.97 -0.09 -13.11
N VAL A 240 -18.01 -1.01 -13.19
CA VAL A 240 -16.67 -0.77 -13.75
C VAL A 240 -16.70 -1.08 -15.26
N THR A 241 -17.11 -0.12 -16.07
CA THR A 241 -17.55 -0.36 -17.46
C THR A 241 -16.67 0.28 -18.54
N THR A 242 -15.89 1.31 -18.22
CA THR A 242 -15.06 2.01 -19.20
C THR A 242 -13.80 1.19 -19.51
N GLU A 243 -13.66 0.76 -20.76
CA GLU A 243 -12.52 0.00 -21.27
C GLU A 243 -11.59 0.88 -22.13
N PRO A 244 -10.27 0.60 -22.16
CA PRO A 244 -9.35 1.18 -23.14
C PRO A 244 -9.73 0.83 -24.59
N PRO A 245 -9.09 1.45 -25.60
CA PRO A 245 -9.36 1.13 -27.01
C PRO A 245 -9.11 -0.36 -27.29
N ALA A 246 -9.82 -0.90 -28.29
CA ALA A 246 -9.78 -2.32 -28.63
C ALA A 246 -8.35 -2.84 -28.81
N GLY A 247 -7.98 -3.87 -28.04
CA GLY A 247 -6.67 -4.50 -28.05
C GLY A 247 -6.30 -5.08 -26.68
N GLU A 248 -5.30 -5.95 -26.67
CA GLU A 248 -4.71 -6.46 -25.43
C GLU A 248 -3.91 -5.35 -24.73
N LEU A 249 -4.04 -5.25 -23.41
CA LEU A 249 -3.23 -4.32 -22.60
C LEU A 249 -1.73 -4.61 -22.69
N PHE A 250 -1.39 -5.90 -22.83
CA PHE A 250 -0.04 -6.37 -23.07
C PHE A 250 -0.05 -7.38 -24.21
N PRO A 251 0.91 -7.31 -25.16
CA PRO A 251 0.94 -8.23 -26.28
C PRO A 251 0.97 -9.71 -25.83
N GLY A 252 0.06 -10.52 -26.37
CA GLY A 252 -0.09 -11.94 -26.09
C GLY A 252 -0.77 -12.25 -24.76
N VAL A 253 -1.35 -11.24 -24.08
CA VAL A 253 -2.08 -11.42 -22.82
C VAL A 253 -3.53 -11.00 -23.02
N PRO A 254 -4.49 -11.94 -23.00
CA PRO A 254 -5.89 -11.60 -23.10
C PRO A 254 -6.29 -10.64 -21.99
N ASN A 255 -7.19 -9.70 -22.25
CA ASN A 255 -7.71 -8.83 -21.19
C ASN A 255 -8.58 -9.62 -20.22
N GLN A 256 -8.52 -9.28 -18.93
CA GLN A 256 -9.37 -9.83 -17.90
C GLN A 256 -10.86 -9.72 -18.28
N PRO A 257 -11.64 -10.82 -18.17
CA PRO A 257 -13.05 -10.84 -18.48
C PRO A 257 -13.85 -9.96 -17.50
N ARG A 258 -15.08 -9.60 -17.88
CA ARG A 258 -15.97 -8.82 -17.01
C ARG A 258 -16.32 -9.58 -15.74
#